data_AF-A0A661BC86-F1
#
_entry.id   AF-A0A661BC86-F1
#
_cell.length_a   1.000
_cell.length_b   1.000
_cell.length_c   1.000
_cell.angle_alpha   90.00
_cell.angle_beta   90.00
_cell.angle_gamma   90.00
#
_symmetry.space_group_name_H-M   'P 1'
#
loop_
_entity.id
_entity.type
_entity.pdbx_description
1 polymer ?
#
loop_
_entity_poly.entity_id
_entity_poly.type
_entity_poly.pdbx_seq_one_letter_code
_entity_poly.pdbx_strand_id
1 'polypeptide(L)'
;MLFQPIIMTGDTRYAYASGVIRAKETRLLRKADFYKLAEIPIDELGKAFEEAGYYLKNSDNPGVEDYEAGLVEAERETLSLIDELLPDSRLPFYLKAKYDFANAAYLLKCRISGEKPQDAGIVHIGNIGVTRLRRFFAAGEKEKIPDEFIHSIEQAEQEYDATKNPATIDITLDMEYLSLLKSCLEKSRFIKEYIGLKSDLLNIKNLIRTRLLKLPYG
;
A
#
# COMPACT_ATOMS: atom_id res chain seq x y z
N MET A 1 -22.35 11.66 9.16
CA MET A 1 -22.67 10.32 9.70
C MET A 1 -21.52 9.34 9.40
N LEU A 2 -20.32 9.59 9.92
CA LEU A 2 -19.09 8.90 9.48
C LEU A 2 -18.74 7.61 10.26
N PHE A 3 -19.52 7.23 11.26
CA PHE A 3 -19.13 6.16 12.20
C PHE A 3 -20.22 5.09 12.38
N GLN A 4 -20.85 4.64 11.29
CA GLN A 4 -21.58 3.37 11.37
C GLN A 4 -20.59 2.21 11.22
N PRO A 5 -20.61 1.19 12.07
CA PRO A 5 -19.74 0.03 11.91
C PRO A 5 -20.09 -0.72 10.62
N ILE A 6 -19.08 -1.19 9.88
CA ILE A 6 -19.31 -2.10 8.76
C ILE A 6 -19.78 -3.44 9.34
N ILE A 7 -20.83 -4.02 8.76
CA ILE A 7 -21.43 -5.30 9.18
C ILE A 7 -21.24 -6.28 8.02
N MET A 8 -20.39 -7.30 8.21
CA MET A 8 -20.06 -8.28 7.17
C MET A 8 -20.70 -9.66 7.37
N THR A 9 -21.06 -10.03 8.60
CA THR A 9 -21.59 -11.39 8.91
C THR A 9 -23.07 -11.53 8.55
N GLY A 10 -23.42 -12.59 7.83
CA GLY A 10 -24.81 -12.89 7.43
C GLY A 10 -25.35 -11.95 6.36
N ASP A 11 -24.48 -11.13 5.78
CA ASP A 11 -24.86 -10.12 4.81
C ASP A 11 -24.70 -10.67 3.39
N THR A 12 -25.82 -11.04 2.79
CA THR A 12 -25.89 -11.59 1.43
C THR A 12 -25.35 -10.64 0.37
N ARG A 13 -25.19 -9.35 0.67
CA ARG A 13 -24.59 -8.36 -0.25
C ARG A 13 -23.13 -8.69 -0.58
N TYR A 14 -22.42 -9.38 0.30
CA TYR A 14 -21.03 -9.80 0.06
C TYR A 14 -20.91 -11.20 -0.58
N ALA A 15 -22.01 -11.92 -0.81
CA ALA A 15 -21.97 -13.29 -1.34
C ALA A 15 -21.40 -13.34 -2.77
N TYR A 16 -21.81 -12.41 -3.62
CA TYR A 16 -21.27 -12.28 -4.98
C TYR A 16 -19.77 -11.96 -4.96
N ALA A 17 -19.39 -10.90 -4.23
CA ALA A 17 -17.99 -10.52 -4.05
C ALA A 17 -17.13 -11.70 -3.56
N SER A 18 -17.62 -12.42 -2.56
CA SER A 18 -16.94 -13.60 -2.01
C SER A 18 -16.76 -14.69 -3.06
N GLY A 19 -17.77 -14.98 -3.88
CA GLY A 19 -17.69 -15.96 -4.96
C GLY A 19 -16.66 -15.59 -6.02
N VAL A 20 -16.63 -14.31 -6.44
CA VAL A 20 -15.65 -13.81 -7.41
C VAL A 20 -14.22 -13.90 -6.87
N ILE A 21 -14.00 -13.48 -5.61
CA ILE A 21 -12.68 -13.58 -4.97
C ILE A 21 -12.24 -15.04 -4.83
N ARG A 22 -13.12 -15.97 -4.42
CA ARG A 22 -12.80 -17.40 -4.34
C ARG A 22 -12.38 -17.99 -5.70
N ALA A 23 -13.02 -17.56 -6.79
CA ALA A 23 -12.62 -17.98 -8.13
C ALA A 23 -11.24 -17.41 -8.54
N LYS A 24 -10.89 -16.19 -8.10
CA LYS A 24 -9.56 -15.60 -8.33
C LYS A 24 -8.47 -16.25 -7.49
N GLU A 25 -8.77 -16.63 -6.25
CA GLU A 25 -7.82 -17.32 -5.35
C GLU A 25 -7.25 -18.61 -5.95
N THR A 26 -7.97 -19.28 -6.86
CA THR A 26 -7.44 -20.49 -7.52
C THR A 26 -6.26 -20.22 -8.44
N ARG A 27 -6.04 -18.95 -8.83
CA ARG A 27 -4.92 -18.50 -9.68
C ARG A 27 -3.74 -17.97 -8.88
N LEU A 28 -3.82 -17.91 -7.55
CA LEU A 28 -2.69 -17.47 -6.73
C LEU A 28 -1.55 -18.46 -6.82
N LEU A 29 -0.33 -17.94 -7.02
CA LEU A 29 0.90 -18.72 -6.99
C LEU A 29 1.05 -19.42 -5.63
N ARG A 30 1.32 -20.71 -5.69
CA ARG A 30 1.56 -21.57 -4.53
C ARG A 30 3.05 -21.80 -4.37
N LYS A 31 3.42 -22.39 -3.23
CA LYS A 31 4.81 -22.72 -2.91
C LYS A 31 5.54 -23.47 -4.04
N ALA A 32 4.88 -24.41 -4.70
CA ALA A 32 5.46 -25.17 -5.81
C ALA A 32 5.72 -24.30 -7.05
N ASP A 33 4.89 -23.29 -7.29
CA ASP A 33 5.04 -22.39 -8.44
C ASP A 33 6.26 -21.48 -8.25
N PHE A 34 6.50 -20.99 -7.02
CA PHE A 34 7.72 -20.22 -6.70
C PHE A 34 9.01 -21.03 -6.91
N TYR A 35 9.03 -22.32 -6.55
CA TYR A 35 10.21 -23.16 -6.82
C TYR A 35 10.45 -23.36 -8.30
N LYS A 36 9.38 -23.59 -9.07
CA LYS A 36 9.48 -23.68 -10.53
C LYS A 36 10.01 -22.38 -11.13
N LEU A 37 9.44 -21.23 -10.75
CA LEU A 37 9.88 -19.91 -11.22
C LEU A 37 11.37 -19.65 -10.93
N ALA A 38 11.89 -20.15 -9.80
CA ALA A 38 13.31 -19.99 -9.45
C ALA A 38 14.27 -20.82 -10.31
N GLU A 39 13.78 -21.87 -10.98
CA GLU A 39 14.56 -22.73 -11.88
C GLU A 39 14.48 -22.28 -13.35
N ILE A 40 13.56 -21.37 -13.68
CA ILE A 40 13.34 -20.91 -15.05
C ILE A 40 14.46 -19.96 -15.48
N PRO A 41 15.07 -20.18 -16.67
CA PRO A 41 16.01 -19.25 -17.26
C PRO A 41 15.41 -17.85 -17.44
N ILE A 42 16.22 -16.80 -17.26
CA ILE A 42 15.72 -15.41 -17.27
C ILE A 42 15.04 -15.02 -18.60
N ASP A 43 15.47 -15.62 -19.72
CA ASP A 43 14.93 -15.45 -21.06
C ASP A 43 13.57 -16.15 -21.27
N GLU A 44 13.24 -17.13 -20.44
CA GLU A 44 11.95 -17.82 -20.45
C GLU A 44 10.98 -17.31 -19.37
N LEU A 45 11.48 -16.56 -18.39
CA LEU A 45 10.72 -16.08 -17.23
C LEU A 45 9.51 -15.22 -17.63
N GLY A 46 9.62 -14.42 -18.70
CA GLY A 46 8.53 -13.59 -19.20
C GLY A 46 7.28 -14.39 -19.54
N LYS A 47 7.44 -15.51 -20.26
CA LYS A 47 6.32 -16.40 -20.62
C LYS A 47 5.68 -17.03 -19.39
N ALA A 48 6.49 -17.48 -18.43
CA ALA A 48 5.98 -18.05 -17.19
C ALA A 48 5.20 -17.03 -16.35
N PHE A 49 5.60 -15.75 -16.38
CA PHE A 49 4.87 -14.64 -15.77
C PHE A 49 3.50 -14.43 -16.44
N GLU A 50 3.44 -14.40 -17.77
CA GLU A 50 2.19 -14.25 -18.52
C GLU A 50 1.24 -15.44 -18.31
N GLU A 51 1.75 -16.67 -18.28
CA GLU A 51 0.97 -17.88 -17.96
C GLU A 51 0.38 -17.83 -16.55
N ALA A 52 1.11 -17.24 -15.60
CA ALA A 52 0.63 -16.98 -14.24
C ALA A 52 -0.38 -15.81 -14.17
N GLY A 53 -0.65 -15.13 -15.29
CA GLY A 53 -1.60 -14.03 -15.39
C GLY A 53 -1.02 -12.64 -15.13
N TYR A 54 0.32 -12.51 -15.14
CA TYR A 54 1.02 -11.24 -15.02
C TYR A 54 1.52 -10.79 -16.40
N TYR A 55 0.75 -9.92 -17.04
CA TYR A 55 1.05 -9.47 -18.40
C TYR A 55 2.16 -8.41 -18.41
N LEU A 56 3.15 -8.60 -19.27
CA LEU A 56 4.28 -7.67 -19.43
C LEU A 56 4.03 -6.74 -20.61
N LYS A 57 4.48 -5.49 -20.52
CA LYS A 57 4.39 -4.53 -21.64
C LYS A 57 5.33 -4.87 -22.79
N ASN A 58 6.46 -5.51 -22.47
CA ASN A 58 7.45 -5.98 -23.42
C ASN A 58 7.77 -7.45 -23.14
N SER A 59 7.18 -8.36 -23.91
CA SER A 59 7.26 -9.81 -23.71
C SER A 59 8.51 -10.45 -24.34
N ASP A 60 9.12 -9.79 -25.34
CA ASP A 60 10.18 -10.41 -26.16
C ASP A 60 11.56 -10.39 -25.49
N ASN A 61 11.84 -9.36 -24.68
CA ASN A 61 13.04 -9.27 -23.86
C ASN A 61 12.80 -8.34 -22.65
N PRO A 62 12.03 -8.80 -21.65
CA PRO A 62 11.64 -7.98 -20.51
C PRO A 62 12.84 -7.60 -19.64
N GLY A 63 12.96 -6.31 -19.34
CA GLY A 63 13.82 -5.81 -18.28
C GLY A 63 13.19 -5.97 -16.90
N VAL A 64 13.97 -5.75 -15.83
CA VAL A 64 13.46 -5.78 -14.44
C VAL A 64 12.26 -4.84 -14.26
N GLU A 65 12.30 -3.66 -14.88
CA GLU A 65 11.24 -2.67 -14.86
C GLU A 65 9.93 -3.16 -15.49
N ASP A 66 10.01 -4.03 -16.51
CA ASP A 66 8.82 -4.60 -17.16
C ASP A 66 8.09 -5.57 -16.22
N TYR A 67 8.84 -6.39 -15.47
CA TYR A 67 8.27 -7.27 -14.45
C TYR A 67 7.63 -6.49 -13.32
N GLU A 68 8.30 -5.45 -12.82
CA GLU A 68 7.75 -4.58 -11.77
C GLU A 68 6.46 -3.89 -12.25
N ALA A 69 6.46 -3.36 -13.47
CA ALA A 69 5.27 -2.75 -14.06
C ALA A 69 4.10 -3.75 -14.21
N GLY A 70 4.37 -5.00 -14.62
CA GLY A 70 3.36 -6.05 -14.71
C GLY A 70 2.75 -6.42 -13.35
N LEU A 71 3.58 -6.49 -12.30
CA LEU A 71 3.10 -6.73 -10.93
C LEU A 71 2.25 -5.58 -10.40
N VAL A 72 2.67 -4.33 -10.64
CA VAL A 72 1.93 -3.14 -10.24
C VAL A 72 0.58 -3.07 -10.95
N GLU A 73 0.51 -3.39 -12.24
CA GLU A 73 -0.76 -3.41 -12.98
C GLU A 73 -1.70 -4.52 -12.47
N ALA A 74 -1.18 -5.73 -12.20
CA ALA A 74 -1.98 -6.80 -11.62
C ALA A 74 -2.53 -6.44 -10.22
N GLU A 75 -1.74 -5.74 -9.39
CA GLU A 75 -2.20 -5.21 -8.11
C GLU A 75 -3.30 -4.16 -8.29
N ARG A 76 -3.13 -3.26 -9.27
CA ARG A 76 -4.12 -2.22 -9.62
C ARG A 76 -5.43 -2.81 -10.12
N GLU A 77 -5.40 -3.81 -10.99
CA GLU A 77 -6.60 -4.52 -11.45
C GLU A 77 -7.33 -5.19 -10.29
N THR A 78 -6.59 -5.84 -9.39
CA THR A 78 -7.15 -6.49 -8.21
C THR A 78 -7.85 -5.50 -7.28
N LEU A 79 -7.25 -4.34 -7.04
CA LEU A 79 -7.85 -3.31 -6.18
C LEU A 79 -9.04 -2.60 -6.84
N SER A 80 -8.99 -2.41 -8.16
CA SER A 80 -10.13 -1.86 -8.91
C SER A 80 -11.32 -2.83 -8.85
N LEU A 81 -11.07 -4.13 -8.99
CA LEU A 81 -12.08 -5.17 -8.78
C LEU A 81 -12.65 -5.13 -7.36
N ILE A 82 -11.82 -4.92 -6.33
CA ILE A 82 -12.30 -4.80 -4.95
C ILE A 82 -13.23 -3.59 -4.78
N ASP A 83 -12.94 -2.44 -5.41
CA ASP A 83 -13.83 -1.28 -5.38
C ASP A 83 -15.19 -1.57 -6.04
N GLU A 84 -15.18 -2.30 -7.16
CA GLU A 84 -16.39 -2.66 -7.90
C GLU A 84 -17.25 -3.68 -7.12
N LEU A 85 -16.60 -4.62 -6.43
CA LEU A 85 -17.28 -5.71 -5.75
C LEU A 85 -17.84 -5.33 -4.38
N LEU A 86 -17.19 -4.40 -3.66
CA LEU A 86 -17.55 -4.12 -2.28
C LEU A 86 -18.66 -3.06 -2.19
N PRO A 87 -19.82 -3.38 -1.58
CA PRO A 87 -20.92 -2.41 -1.41
C PRO A 87 -20.59 -1.29 -0.43
N ASP A 88 -19.57 -1.47 0.41
CA ASP A 88 -19.09 -0.49 1.36
C ASP A 88 -17.66 -0.08 1.00
N SER A 89 -17.51 1.14 0.48
CA SER A 89 -16.23 1.67 -0.01
C SER A 89 -15.28 2.06 1.12
N ARG A 90 -15.70 2.02 2.39
CA ARG A 90 -14.86 2.39 3.53
C ARG A 90 -13.72 1.40 3.72
N LEU A 91 -13.98 0.10 3.62
CA LEU A 91 -12.93 -0.90 3.77
C LEU A 91 -11.83 -0.77 2.70
N PRO A 92 -12.15 -0.69 1.39
CA PRO A 92 -11.17 -0.33 0.35
C PRO A 92 -10.39 0.94 0.68
N PHE A 93 -11.07 2.00 1.13
CA PHE A 93 -10.44 3.27 1.46
C PHE A 93 -9.33 3.11 2.50
N TYR A 94 -9.60 2.42 3.62
CA TYR A 94 -8.61 2.20 4.68
C TYR A 94 -7.46 1.27 4.26
N LEU A 95 -7.73 0.29 3.39
CA LEU A 95 -6.68 -0.57 2.84
C LEU A 95 -5.76 0.21 1.91
N LYS A 96 -6.33 1.05 1.05
CA LYS A 96 -5.61 1.87 0.08
C LYS A 96 -4.82 3.02 0.71
N ALA A 97 -5.28 3.54 1.85
CA ALA A 97 -4.59 4.61 2.57
C ALA A 97 -3.14 4.26 2.89
N LYS A 98 -2.79 2.98 3.07
CA LYS A 98 -1.40 2.52 3.23
C LYS A 98 -0.49 3.05 2.12
N TYR A 99 -0.97 3.02 0.87
CA TYR A 99 -0.19 3.43 -0.29
C TYR A 99 -0.09 4.96 -0.37
N ASP A 100 -1.12 5.69 0.06
CA ASP A 100 -1.03 7.15 0.19
C ASP A 100 0.10 7.54 1.16
N PHE A 101 0.12 6.96 2.36
CA PHE A 101 1.17 7.22 3.35
C PHE A 101 2.56 6.77 2.88
N ALA A 102 2.68 5.60 2.23
CA ALA A 102 3.94 5.13 1.68
C ALA A 102 4.46 6.04 0.56
N ASN A 103 3.59 6.48 -0.35
CA ASN A 103 3.95 7.42 -1.41
C ASN A 103 4.36 8.77 -0.84
N ALA A 104 3.67 9.26 0.19
CA ALA A 104 4.05 10.50 0.87
C ALA A 104 5.42 10.39 1.57
N ALA A 105 5.70 9.26 2.22
CA ALA A 105 7.02 9.01 2.82
C ALA A 105 8.14 9.03 1.77
N TYR A 106 7.91 8.35 0.65
CA TYR A 106 8.85 8.33 -0.48
C TYR A 106 9.09 9.73 -1.05
N LEU A 107 8.02 10.44 -1.39
CA LEU A 107 8.10 11.79 -1.98
C LEU A 107 8.75 12.81 -1.02
N LEU A 108 8.44 12.73 0.27
CA LEU A 108 9.07 13.57 1.30
C LEU A 108 10.57 13.33 1.36
N LYS A 109 11.00 12.06 1.35
CA LYS A 109 12.43 11.71 1.34
C LYS A 109 13.15 12.21 0.10
N CYS A 110 12.56 12.04 -1.09
CA CYS A 110 13.13 12.57 -2.33
C CYS A 110 13.28 14.11 -2.28
N ARG A 111 12.26 14.81 -1.77
CA ARG A 111 12.31 16.27 -1.59
C ARG A 111 13.45 16.68 -0.66
N ILE A 112 13.63 15.97 0.45
CA ILE A 112 14.69 16.22 1.44
C ILE A 112 16.08 15.90 0.88
N SER A 113 16.23 14.81 0.11
CA SER A 113 17.51 14.41 -0.49
C SER A 113 17.87 15.20 -1.74
N GLY A 114 16.92 15.94 -2.32
CA GLY A 114 17.09 16.63 -3.60
C GLY A 114 17.02 15.68 -4.81
N GLU A 115 16.61 14.43 -4.61
CA GLU A 115 16.46 13.44 -5.67
C GLU A 115 15.14 13.60 -6.41
N LYS A 116 15.13 13.25 -7.70
CA LYS A 116 13.88 13.19 -8.48
C LYS A 116 13.14 11.89 -8.15
N PRO A 117 11.85 11.94 -7.76
CA PRO A 117 11.10 10.72 -7.47
C PRO A 117 10.82 9.93 -8.75
N GLN A 118 11.28 8.69 -8.77
CA GLN A 118 11.09 7.72 -9.85
C GLN A 118 9.70 7.10 -9.79
N ASP A 119 9.13 6.72 -10.93
CA ASP A 119 7.81 6.08 -10.99
C ASP A 119 7.80 4.70 -10.32
N ALA A 120 8.89 3.93 -10.40
CA ALA A 120 9.02 2.65 -9.70
C ALA A 120 8.89 2.78 -8.15
N GLY A 121 9.22 3.95 -7.60
CA GLY A 121 9.05 4.22 -6.17
C GLY A 121 7.62 4.61 -5.75
N ILE A 122 6.68 4.66 -6.70
CA ILE A 122 5.31 5.13 -6.46
C ILE A 122 4.29 4.05 -6.80
N VAL A 123 3.31 3.94 -5.91
CA VAL A 123 2.25 2.95 -6.01
C VAL A 123 0.93 3.65 -6.38
N HIS A 124 0.39 3.37 -7.58
CA HIS A 124 -0.71 4.13 -8.20
C HIS A 124 -2.13 3.76 -7.75
N ILE A 125 -2.27 3.15 -6.57
CA ILE A 125 -3.50 2.50 -6.08
C ILE A 125 -4.03 3.11 -4.77
N GLY A 126 -3.40 4.19 -4.30
CA GLY A 126 -3.87 4.97 -3.15
C GLY A 126 -5.18 5.73 -3.43
N ASN A 127 -5.78 6.32 -2.39
CA ASN A 127 -6.98 7.16 -2.52
C ASN A 127 -6.65 8.53 -3.12
N ILE A 128 -5.42 9.00 -2.92
CA ILE A 128 -4.93 10.28 -3.43
C ILE A 128 -4.16 10.01 -4.71
N GLY A 129 -4.64 10.58 -5.81
CA GLY A 129 -3.98 10.42 -7.10
C GLY A 129 -2.53 10.89 -7.06
N VAL A 130 -1.62 10.06 -7.59
CA VAL A 130 -0.16 10.30 -7.61
C VAL A 130 0.20 11.68 -8.17
N THR A 131 -0.47 12.11 -9.25
CA THR A 131 -0.24 13.44 -9.83
C THR A 131 -0.48 14.56 -8.82
N ARG A 132 -1.49 14.41 -7.95
CA ARG A 132 -1.77 15.40 -6.88
C ARG A 132 -0.70 15.36 -5.81
N LEU A 133 -0.30 14.18 -5.36
CA LEU A 133 0.81 14.06 -4.39
C LEU A 133 2.08 14.70 -4.95
N ARG A 134 2.44 14.43 -6.21
CA ARG A 134 3.62 15.06 -6.85
C ARG A 134 3.52 16.58 -6.88
N ARG A 135 2.37 17.15 -7.22
CA ARG A 135 2.17 18.62 -7.21
C ARG A 135 2.20 19.21 -5.81
N PHE A 136 1.65 18.51 -4.83
CA PHE A 136 1.74 18.90 -3.42
C PHE A 136 3.20 19.02 -2.98
N PHE A 137 4.03 18.00 -3.23
CA PHE A 137 5.44 18.03 -2.83
C PHE A 137 6.29 19.01 -3.67
N ALA A 138 5.93 19.27 -4.93
CA ALA A 138 6.69 20.17 -5.81
C ALA A 138 6.31 21.65 -5.67
N ALA A 139 5.03 21.95 -5.47
CA ALA A 139 4.47 23.31 -5.56
C ALA A 139 3.60 23.70 -4.35
N GLY A 140 3.42 22.82 -3.37
CA GLY A 140 2.58 23.08 -2.20
C GLY A 140 1.07 23.08 -2.50
N GLU A 141 0.65 22.52 -3.64
CA GLU A 141 -0.77 22.44 -4.02
C GLU A 141 -1.55 21.50 -3.09
N LYS A 142 -2.46 22.04 -2.28
CA LYS A 142 -3.27 21.28 -1.30
C LYS A 142 -4.63 20.80 -1.85
N GLU A 143 -4.92 21.04 -3.14
CA GLU A 143 -6.25 20.77 -3.71
C GLU A 143 -6.62 19.27 -3.63
N LYS A 144 -7.78 18.97 -3.01
CA LYS A 144 -8.33 17.61 -2.86
C LYS A 144 -7.37 16.64 -2.15
N ILE A 145 -6.56 17.14 -1.23
CA ILE A 145 -5.79 16.35 -0.27
C ILE A 145 -6.43 16.62 1.11
N PRO A 146 -6.81 15.57 1.88
CA PRO A 146 -7.38 15.75 3.20
C PRO A 146 -6.43 16.49 4.15
N ASP A 147 -6.98 17.40 4.96
CA ASP A 147 -6.17 18.20 5.90
C ASP A 147 -5.46 17.32 6.93
N GLU A 148 -6.10 16.24 7.39
CA GLU A 148 -5.49 15.28 8.30
C GLU A 148 -4.25 14.62 7.68
N PHE A 149 -4.30 14.32 6.39
CA PHE A 149 -3.18 13.72 5.68
C PHE A 149 -2.02 14.71 5.49
N ILE A 150 -2.33 15.98 5.21
CA ILE A 150 -1.33 17.05 5.15
C ILE A 150 -0.67 17.22 6.51
N HIS A 151 -1.45 17.23 7.59
CA HIS A 151 -0.95 17.34 8.95
C HIS A 151 0.01 16.18 9.29
N SER A 152 -0.32 14.94 8.91
CA SER A 152 0.58 13.79 9.09
C SER A 152 1.93 13.99 8.38
N ILE A 153 1.93 14.59 7.18
CA ILE A 153 3.18 14.90 6.45
C ILE A 153 3.98 16.00 7.14
N GLU A 154 3.31 17.07 7.59
CA GLU A 154 3.94 18.17 8.33
C GLU A 154 4.57 17.66 9.65
N GLN A 155 3.91 16.75 10.37
CA GLN A 155 4.46 16.09 11.56
C GLN A 155 5.70 15.24 11.21
N ALA A 156 5.66 14.48 10.11
CA ALA A 156 6.79 13.68 9.67
C ALA A 156 8.00 14.54 9.27
N GLU A 157 7.76 15.69 8.64
CA GLU A 157 8.80 16.68 8.32
C GLU A 157 9.39 17.30 9.60
N GLN A 158 8.56 17.68 10.57
CA GLN A 158 9.01 18.20 11.86
C GLN A 158 9.89 17.19 12.63
N GLU A 159 9.49 15.93 12.66
CA GLU A 159 10.25 14.88 13.33
C GLU A 159 11.58 14.59 12.61
N TYR A 160 11.58 14.62 11.27
CA TYR A 160 12.82 14.58 10.51
C TYR A 160 13.72 15.76 10.84
N ASP A 161 13.18 16.98 10.96
CA ASP A 161 13.98 18.16 11.27
C ASP A 161 14.63 18.10 12.66
N ALA A 162 13.95 17.51 13.63
CA ALA A 162 14.48 17.30 14.97
C ALA A 162 15.59 16.23 15.03
N THR A 163 15.47 15.18 14.21
CA THR A 163 16.33 13.97 14.31
C THR A 163 17.37 13.83 13.21
N LYS A 164 17.13 14.49 12.06
CA LYS A 164 17.84 14.35 10.78
C LYS A 164 17.98 12.90 10.31
N ASN A 165 17.06 12.02 10.73
CA ASN A 165 17.06 10.61 10.36
C ASN A 165 15.89 10.30 9.42
N PRO A 166 16.13 9.92 8.14
CA PRO A 166 15.04 9.63 7.19
C PRO A 166 14.07 8.53 7.62
N ALA A 167 14.46 7.65 8.55
CA ALA A 167 13.57 6.61 9.04
C ALA A 167 12.45 7.13 9.95
N THR A 168 12.61 8.32 10.57
CA THR A 168 11.54 8.91 11.37
C THR A 168 10.35 9.31 10.52
N ILE A 169 10.56 9.67 9.25
CA ILE A 169 9.50 9.91 8.28
C ILE A 169 8.60 8.66 8.13
N ASP A 170 9.22 7.49 7.92
CA ASP A 170 8.46 6.24 7.79
C ASP A 170 7.70 5.92 9.08
N ILE A 171 8.38 6.07 10.23
CA ILE A 171 7.79 5.73 11.53
C ILE A 171 6.58 6.63 11.81
N THR A 172 6.71 7.94 11.63
CA THR A 172 5.61 8.89 11.86
C THR A 172 4.43 8.60 10.94
N LEU A 173 4.65 8.44 9.64
CA LEU A 173 3.57 8.17 8.69
C LEU A 173 2.96 6.77 8.88
N ASP A 174 3.75 5.77 9.27
CA ASP A 174 3.25 4.45 9.65
C ASP A 174 2.34 4.53 10.90
N MET A 175 2.69 5.36 11.89
CA MET A 175 1.87 5.59 13.09
C MET A 175 0.56 6.31 12.78
N GLU A 176 0.60 7.30 11.89
CA GLU A 176 -0.59 8.00 11.40
C GLU A 176 -1.52 7.05 10.64
N TYR A 177 -0.96 6.18 9.80
CA TYR A 177 -1.73 5.11 9.15
C TYR A 177 -2.37 4.14 10.15
N LEU A 178 -1.66 3.76 11.23
CA LEU A 178 -2.25 2.94 12.29
C LEU A 178 -3.38 3.65 13.02
N SER A 179 -3.23 4.95 13.29
CA SER A 179 -4.28 5.76 13.90
C SER A 179 -5.54 5.75 13.02
N LEU A 180 -5.36 5.96 11.72
CA LEU A 180 -6.44 5.87 10.73
C LEU A 180 -7.08 4.48 10.70
N LEU A 181 -6.29 3.40 10.68
CA LEU A 181 -6.82 2.03 10.73
C LEU A 181 -7.60 1.76 12.01
N LYS A 182 -7.15 2.26 13.17
CA LYS A 182 -7.88 2.12 14.43
C LYS A 182 -9.19 2.89 14.41
N SER A 183 -9.26 4.04 13.74
CA SER A 183 -10.51 4.78 13.57
C SER A 183 -11.57 4.00 12.77
N CYS A 184 -11.14 3.07 11.92
CA CYS A 184 -12.00 2.17 11.15
C CYS A 184 -12.64 1.05 11.98
N LEU A 185 -12.25 0.86 13.26
CA LEU A 185 -12.56 -0.34 14.04
C LEU A 185 -14.06 -0.75 13.94
N GLU A 186 -14.29 -1.82 13.17
CA GLU A 186 -15.62 -2.34 12.88
C GLU A 186 -16.18 -3.16 14.03
N LYS A 187 -17.47 -3.51 14.00
CA LYS A 187 -18.05 -4.52 14.90
C LYS A 187 -17.55 -5.94 14.60
N SER A 188 -17.10 -6.19 13.36
CA SER A 188 -16.61 -7.50 12.93
C SER A 188 -15.40 -7.93 13.77
N ARG A 189 -15.52 -9.07 14.46
CA ARG A 189 -14.42 -9.66 15.23
C ARG A 189 -13.19 -9.91 14.35
N PHE A 190 -13.40 -10.40 13.12
CA PHE A 190 -12.33 -10.66 12.17
C PHE A 190 -11.54 -9.40 11.82
N ILE A 191 -12.22 -8.29 11.51
CA ILE A 191 -11.54 -7.04 11.14
C ILE A 191 -10.82 -6.43 12.35
N LYS A 192 -11.40 -6.52 13.56
CA LYS A 192 -10.71 -6.12 14.79
C LYS A 192 -9.42 -6.92 15.00
N GLU A 193 -9.48 -8.24 14.89
CA GLU A 193 -8.31 -9.11 15.05
C GLU A 193 -7.26 -8.85 13.96
N TYR A 194 -7.69 -8.69 12.70
CA TYR A 194 -6.81 -8.34 11.58
C TYR A 194 -6.11 -7.00 11.78
N ILE A 195 -6.84 -5.94 12.15
CA ILE A 195 -6.27 -4.61 12.43
C ILE A 195 -5.35 -4.67 13.65
N GLY A 196 -5.70 -5.46 14.67
CA GLY A 196 -4.85 -5.71 15.83
C GLY A 196 -3.50 -6.33 15.44
N LEU A 197 -3.52 -7.46 14.73
CA LEU A 197 -2.32 -8.12 14.24
C LEU A 197 -1.48 -7.22 13.32
N LYS A 198 -2.13 -6.46 12.44
CA LYS A 198 -1.46 -5.50 11.55
C LYS A 198 -0.79 -4.37 12.33
N SER A 199 -1.45 -3.89 13.38
CA SER A 199 -0.88 -2.89 14.29
C SER A 199 0.32 -3.43 15.04
N ASP A 200 0.23 -4.65 15.58
CA ASP A 200 1.33 -5.30 16.29
C ASP A 200 2.53 -5.52 15.37
N LEU A 201 2.30 -5.97 14.14
CA LEU A 201 3.36 -6.13 13.14
C LEU A 201 4.05 -4.80 12.82
N LEU A 202 3.29 -3.72 12.65
CA LEU A 202 3.87 -2.41 12.33
C LEU A 202 4.64 -1.83 13.53
N ASN A 203 4.13 -2.03 14.75
CA ASN A 203 4.83 -1.68 15.98
C ASN A 203 6.15 -2.44 16.10
N ILE A 204 6.17 -3.75 15.81
CA ILE A 204 7.40 -4.55 15.82
C ILE A 204 8.37 -4.03 14.75
N LYS A 205 7.90 -3.75 13.54
CA LYS A 205 8.73 -3.18 12.46
C LYS A 205 9.34 -1.84 12.88
N ASN A 206 8.55 -0.96 13.48
CA ASN A 206 9.01 0.35 13.95
C ASN A 206 9.98 0.21 15.13
N LEU A 207 9.74 -0.70 16.07
CA LEU A 207 10.69 -1.02 17.15
C LEU A 207 12.02 -1.54 16.61
N ILE A 208 11.99 -2.43 15.61
CA ILE A 208 13.20 -2.96 14.98
C ILE A 208 13.95 -1.82 14.27
N ARG A 209 13.26 -0.95 13.54
CA ARG A 209 13.85 0.25 12.91
C ARG A 209 14.50 1.15 13.95
N THR A 210 13.83 1.50 15.04
CA THR A 210 14.42 2.38 16.08
C THR A 210 15.62 1.73 16.76
N ARG A 211 15.54 0.44 17.09
CA ARG A 211 16.65 -0.36 17.67
C ARG A 211 17.88 -0.40 16.75
N LEU A 212 17.68 -0.74 15.47
CA LEU A 212 18.76 -0.84 14.48
C LEU A 212 19.40 0.52 14.19
N LEU A 213 18.64 1.60 14.33
CA LEU A 213 19.06 2.96 13.98
C LEU A 213 19.58 3.79 15.16
N LYS A 214 19.68 3.22 16.37
CA LYS A 214 20.08 3.92 17.61
C LYS A 214 19.31 5.23 17.85
N LEU A 215 18.05 5.29 17.41
CA LEU A 215 17.19 6.42 17.73
C LEU A 215 16.98 6.47 19.27
N PRO A 216 17.09 7.64 19.91
CA PRO A 216 16.81 7.74 21.34
C PRO A 216 15.39 7.27 21.60
N TYR A 217 15.22 6.35 22.55
CA TYR A 217 13.91 6.05 23.10
C TYR A 217 13.45 7.30 23.82
N GLY A 218 12.30 7.85 23.43
CA GLY A 218 11.55 8.80 24.26
C GLY A 218 11.19 8.17 25.60
#